data_AF-A0A291RCQ2-F1
#
_entry.id   AF-A0A291RCQ2-F1
#
_cell.length_a   1.000
_cell.length_b   1.000
_cell.length_c   1.000
_cell.angle_alpha   90.00
_cell.angle_beta   90.00
_cell.angle_gamma   90.00
#
_symmetry.space_group_name_H-M   'P 1'
#
loop_
_entity.id
_entity.type
_entity.pdbx_description
1 polymer ?
#
loop_
_entity_poly.entity_id
_entity_poly.type
_entity_poly.pdbx_seq_one_letter_code
_entity_poly.pdbx_strand_id
1 'polypeptide(L)'
;MVVVNIVLGALIPAALLALAAHRIRADRQHRRRAISTGITNPLTQLLACLGLAKLCRIPVITDNLVNPVLRSATGVANIMSLAGMTFGALAAIPVLGVSSFITGRTVAPRTQLTLALVIGAAMSTTFLRTPMAHTPTSYMSNDFPVTGPVMAYWLAYLTPLASALAVGCAYIVRELSWVGRGPFARALAGIALCEVLGLIYCAFKVYNLYLQREQIDNVWHRQAAPVSIALGLTSLAAAGVSAGIYASHLLRDRWHRYRLLRRFGDRWLEARAANPDVVLDKTDAFRTTRRMCWTASRSGATAYRLQIELADHQHQSGQTRTAVNPATA
;
A
#
# COMPACT_ATOMS: atom_id res chain seq x y z
N MET A 1 16.22 -27.54 3.10
CA MET A 1 14.92 -26.98 2.69
C MET A 1 14.16 -26.26 3.80
N VAL A 2 14.02 -26.86 5.00
CA VAL A 2 13.28 -26.26 6.15
C VAL A 2 13.82 -24.88 6.55
N VAL A 3 15.13 -24.72 6.67
CA VAL A 3 15.77 -23.44 7.04
C VAL A 3 15.51 -22.35 5.99
N VAL A 4 15.54 -22.67 4.70
CA VAL A 4 15.28 -21.72 3.61
C VAL A 4 13.84 -21.21 3.64
N ASN A 5 12.87 -22.09 3.93
CA ASN A 5 11.46 -21.71 4.07
C ASN A 5 11.19 -20.85 5.32
N ILE A 6 11.91 -21.09 6.42
CA ILE A 6 11.82 -20.26 7.63
C ILE A 6 12.41 -18.87 7.37
N VAL A 7 13.58 -18.80 6.72
CA VAL A 7 14.25 -17.53 6.43
C VAL A 7 13.42 -16.69 5.45
N LEU A 8 12.97 -17.25 4.33
CA LEU A 8 12.10 -16.54 3.38
C LEU A 8 10.74 -16.19 4.00
N GLY A 9 10.18 -17.09 4.82
CA GLY A 9 8.92 -16.87 5.54
C GLY A 9 8.98 -15.77 6.59
N ALA A 10 10.15 -15.51 7.18
CA ALA A 10 10.36 -14.47 8.18
C ALA A 10 10.84 -13.12 7.60
N LEU A 11 11.59 -13.15 6.49
CA LEU A 11 12.12 -11.92 5.86
C LEU A 11 11.01 -11.01 5.32
N ILE A 12 10.00 -11.58 4.67
CA ILE A 12 8.88 -10.81 4.12
C ILE A 12 8.11 -10.06 5.21
N PRO A 13 7.58 -10.71 6.28
CA PRO A 13 6.88 -9.98 7.34
C PRO A 13 7.80 -8.99 8.06
N ALA A 14 9.08 -9.33 8.29
CA ALA A 14 10.02 -8.40 8.90
C ALA A 14 10.22 -7.13 8.05
N ALA A 15 10.39 -7.27 6.73
CA ALA A 15 10.52 -6.14 5.83
C ALA A 15 9.26 -5.26 5.80
N LEU A 16 8.06 -5.87 5.71
CA LEU A 16 6.79 -5.15 5.72
C LEU A 16 6.57 -4.38 7.03
N LEU A 17 6.84 -5.02 8.17
CA LEU A 17 6.70 -4.40 9.50
C LEU A 17 7.77 -3.31 9.73
N ALA A 18 9.01 -3.52 9.29
CA ALA A 18 10.06 -2.52 9.37
C ALA A 18 9.73 -1.27 8.54
N LEU A 19 9.18 -1.46 7.32
CA LEU A 19 8.70 -0.36 6.48
C LEU A 19 7.53 0.38 7.13
N ALA A 20 6.55 -0.34 7.69
CA ALA A 20 5.44 0.28 8.41
C ALA A 20 5.93 1.08 9.63
N ALA A 21 6.83 0.51 10.44
CA ALA A 21 7.42 1.17 11.60
C ALA A 21 8.24 2.41 11.20
N HIS A 22 9.03 2.32 10.12
CA HIS A 22 9.77 3.46 9.59
C HIS A 22 8.85 4.61 9.18
N ARG A 23 7.76 4.30 8.46
CA ARG A 23 6.76 5.31 8.05
C ARG A 23 6.07 5.97 9.25
N ILE A 24 5.72 5.20 10.28
CA ILE A 24 5.16 5.73 11.53
C ILE A 24 6.15 6.68 12.24
N ARG A 25 7.44 6.30 12.30
CA ARG A 25 8.49 7.13 12.93
C ARG A 25 8.74 8.41 12.14
N ALA A 26 8.85 8.32 10.82
CA ALA A 26 9.08 9.48 9.95
C ALA A 26 7.92 10.49 10.02
N ASP A 27 6.67 10.02 10.12
CA ASP A 27 5.50 10.89 10.28
C ASP A 27 5.54 11.69 11.59
N ARG A 28 5.92 11.05 12.70
CA ARG A 28 6.08 11.72 14.01
C ARG A 28 7.11 12.85 13.95
N GLN A 29 8.16 12.70 13.15
CA GLN A 29 9.23 13.71 12.98
C GLN A 29 8.83 14.87 12.05
N HIS A 30 7.83 14.68 11.18
CA HIS A 30 7.47 15.65 10.14
C HIS A 30 6.03 16.20 10.22
N ARG A 31 5.37 16.06 11.38
CA ARG A 31 3.97 16.46 11.67
C ARG A 31 3.53 17.86 11.23
N ARG A 32 4.45 18.78 10.90
CA ARG A 32 4.13 20.19 10.59
C ARG A 32 3.99 20.52 9.10
N ARG A 33 4.33 19.65 8.13
CA ARG A 33 4.45 20.08 6.72
C ARG A 33 3.99 19.11 5.60
N ALA A 34 3.44 17.93 5.86
CA ALA A 34 3.13 16.97 4.78
C ALA A 34 1.92 16.05 5.02
N ILE A 35 1.44 15.44 3.93
CA ILE A 35 0.46 14.34 3.89
C ILE A 35 0.88 13.26 4.89
N SER A 36 -0.02 12.87 5.81
CA SER A 36 0.32 11.91 6.87
C SER A 36 0.74 10.56 6.28
N THR A 37 1.93 10.12 6.67
CA THR A 37 2.48 8.78 6.37
C THR A 37 2.39 7.83 7.58
N GLY A 38 1.76 8.29 8.66
CA GLY A 38 1.68 7.62 9.96
C GLY A 38 0.69 6.46 10.01
N ILE A 39 0.26 6.11 11.22
CA ILE A 39 -0.60 4.93 11.48
C ILE A 39 -2.02 5.07 10.90
N THR A 40 -2.44 6.28 10.55
CA THR A 40 -3.71 6.57 9.88
C THR A 40 -3.61 6.45 8.36
N ASN A 41 -2.41 6.32 7.81
CA ASN A 41 -2.21 6.17 6.37
C ASN A 41 -2.62 4.74 5.94
N PRO A 42 -3.56 4.60 4.98
CA PRO A 42 -4.04 3.29 4.54
C PRO A 42 -2.94 2.35 4.05
N LEU A 43 -1.93 2.87 3.34
CA LEU A 43 -0.81 2.03 2.90
C LEU A 43 0.04 1.55 4.08
N THR A 44 0.21 2.36 5.13
CA THR A 44 0.94 1.95 6.35
C THR A 44 0.18 0.86 7.10
N GLN A 45 -1.14 1.03 7.22
CA GLN A 45 -2.04 0.03 7.82
C GLN A 45 -2.04 -1.27 7.01
N LEU A 46 -2.08 -1.19 5.68
CA LEU A 46 -2.02 -2.35 4.79
C LEU A 46 -0.73 -3.16 5.00
N LEU A 47 0.42 -2.48 5.01
CA LEU A 47 1.72 -3.11 5.26
C LEU A 47 1.77 -3.77 6.64
N ALA A 48 1.22 -3.10 7.66
CA ALA A 48 1.15 -3.65 9.02
C ALA A 48 0.25 -4.89 9.08
N CYS A 49 -0.96 -4.83 8.53
CA CYS A 49 -1.90 -5.95 8.50
C CYS A 49 -1.32 -7.16 7.76
N LEU A 50 -0.76 -6.95 6.55
CA LEU A 50 -0.14 -8.04 5.78
C LEU A 50 1.12 -8.59 6.44
N GLY A 51 1.94 -7.72 7.04
CA GLY A 51 3.12 -8.10 7.80
C GLY A 51 2.77 -8.94 9.02
N LEU A 52 1.77 -8.53 9.81
CA LEU A 52 1.25 -9.29 10.95
C LEU A 52 0.61 -10.61 10.50
N ALA A 53 -0.21 -10.57 9.44
CA ALA A 53 -0.84 -11.77 8.89
C ALA A 53 0.19 -12.84 8.51
N LYS A 54 1.30 -12.43 7.87
CA LYS A 54 2.40 -13.32 7.52
C LYS A 54 3.25 -13.74 8.71
N LEU A 55 3.50 -12.84 9.65
CA LEU A 55 4.21 -13.16 10.90
C LEU A 55 3.48 -14.25 11.68
N CYS A 56 2.15 -14.23 11.68
CA CYS A 56 1.31 -15.24 12.32
C CYS A 56 1.35 -16.62 11.64
N ARG A 57 2.02 -16.76 10.49
CA ARG A 57 2.08 -17.99 9.68
C ARG A 57 3.51 -18.30 9.23
N ILE A 58 4.48 -18.15 10.12
CA ILE A 58 5.85 -18.62 9.87
C ILE A 58 5.88 -20.14 10.06
N PRO A 59 6.12 -20.92 8.99
CA PRO A 59 6.15 -22.38 9.08
C PRO A 59 7.13 -22.83 10.16
N VAL A 60 6.83 -23.95 10.84
CA VAL A 60 7.64 -24.54 11.93
C VAL A 60 7.60 -23.74 13.23
N ILE A 61 7.84 -22.42 13.21
CA ILE A 61 7.80 -21.59 14.42
C ILE A 61 6.37 -21.52 14.95
N THR A 62 5.43 -21.15 14.09
CA THR A 62 4.02 -21.04 14.47
C THR A 62 3.45 -22.39 14.90
N ASP A 63 3.73 -23.44 14.14
CA ASP A 63 3.09 -24.74 14.31
C ASP A 63 3.69 -25.56 15.46
N ASN A 64 5.02 -25.51 15.65
CA ASN A 64 5.72 -26.36 16.62
C ASN A 64 6.03 -25.66 17.94
N LEU A 65 6.07 -24.33 17.98
CA LEU A 65 6.41 -23.58 19.20
C LEU A 65 5.21 -22.78 19.72
N VAL A 66 4.63 -21.92 18.87
CA VAL A 66 3.64 -20.94 19.35
C VAL A 66 2.26 -21.55 19.58
N ASN A 67 1.72 -22.28 18.61
CA ASN A 67 0.39 -22.89 18.71
C ASN A 67 0.25 -23.89 19.87
N PRO A 68 1.25 -24.75 20.17
CA PRO A 68 1.18 -25.65 21.33
C PRO A 68 1.07 -24.90 22.66
N VAL A 69 1.88 -23.85 22.85
CA VAL A 69 1.86 -23.01 24.07
C VAL A 69 0.54 -22.26 24.20
N LEU A 70 0.05 -21.67 23.11
CA LEU A 70 -1.25 -20.98 23.12
C LEU A 70 -2.40 -21.94 23.39
N ARG A 71 -2.34 -23.16 22.84
CA ARG A 71 -3.34 -24.20 23.11
C ARG A 71 -3.34 -24.61 24.57
N SER A 72 -2.18 -24.80 25.19
CA SER A 72 -2.13 -25.11 26.63
C SER A 72 -2.70 -23.99 27.50
N ALA A 73 -2.58 -22.73 27.07
CA ALA A 73 -3.09 -21.58 27.83
C ALA A 73 -4.59 -21.32 27.62
N THR A 74 -5.13 -21.61 26.45
CA THR A 74 -6.49 -21.18 26.04
C THR A 74 -7.46 -22.31 25.76
N GLY A 75 -6.96 -23.55 25.61
CA GLY A 75 -7.74 -24.70 25.14
C GLY A 75 -8.02 -24.71 23.63
N VAL A 76 -7.66 -23.66 22.88
CA VAL A 76 -7.97 -23.53 21.45
C VAL A 76 -6.75 -23.86 20.60
N ALA A 77 -6.91 -24.77 19.64
CA ALA A 77 -5.88 -25.09 18.66
C ALA A 77 -5.77 -24.00 17.58
N ASN A 78 -4.57 -23.83 17.03
CA ASN A 78 -4.29 -23.00 15.85
C ASN A 78 -4.65 -21.51 15.95
N ILE A 79 -4.59 -20.92 17.15
CA ILE A 79 -4.88 -19.49 17.38
C ILE A 79 -4.09 -18.57 16.45
N MET A 80 -2.81 -18.88 16.17
CA MET A 80 -2.02 -18.04 15.28
C MET A 80 -2.53 -18.08 13.84
N SER A 81 -3.13 -19.19 13.40
CA SER A 81 -3.78 -19.24 12.09
C SER A 81 -5.04 -18.38 12.06
N LEU A 82 -5.85 -18.38 13.13
CA LEU A 82 -6.99 -17.46 13.26
C LEU A 82 -6.54 -16.01 13.24
N ALA A 83 -5.50 -15.66 14.01
CA ALA A 83 -4.95 -14.31 14.03
C ALA A 83 -4.44 -13.89 12.65
N GLY A 84 -3.68 -14.77 11.98
CA GLY A 84 -3.16 -14.52 10.64
C GLY A 84 -4.24 -14.27 9.60
N MET A 85 -5.28 -15.12 9.57
CA MET A 85 -6.41 -14.93 8.65
C MET A 85 -7.24 -13.70 9.01
N THR A 86 -7.43 -13.41 10.30
CA THR A 86 -8.13 -12.19 10.74
C THR A 86 -7.38 -10.94 10.30
N PHE A 87 -6.06 -10.86 10.48
CA PHE A 87 -5.27 -9.75 9.96
C PHE A 87 -5.31 -9.65 8.43
N GLY A 88 -5.35 -10.79 7.74
CA GLY A 88 -5.57 -10.86 6.30
C GLY A 88 -6.93 -10.30 5.87
N ALA A 89 -8.01 -10.62 6.58
CA ALA A 89 -9.34 -10.07 6.31
C ALA A 89 -9.41 -8.58 6.67
N LEU A 90 -8.81 -8.17 7.78
CA LEU A 90 -8.72 -6.77 8.19
C LEU A 90 -7.95 -5.91 7.18
N ALA A 91 -7.05 -6.49 6.39
CA ALA A 91 -6.37 -5.79 5.30
C ALA A 91 -7.33 -5.27 4.22
N ALA A 92 -8.56 -5.77 4.14
CA ALA A 92 -9.61 -5.22 3.27
C ALA A 92 -9.91 -3.73 3.57
N ILE A 93 -9.87 -3.33 4.85
CA ILE A 93 -10.14 -1.96 5.27
C ILE A 93 -9.10 -0.98 4.68
N PRO A 94 -7.77 -1.18 4.88
CA PRO A 94 -6.78 -0.32 4.28
C PRO A 94 -6.65 -0.50 2.77
N VAL A 95 -7.00 -1.65 2.17
CA VAL A 95 -7.13 -1.76 0.69
C VAL A 95 -8.17 -0.75 0.20
N LEU A 96 -9.38 -0.78 0.76
CA LEU A 96 -10.42 0.21 0.45
C LEU A 96 -9.96 1.64 0.76
N GLY A 97 -9.21 1.82 1.86
CA GLY A 97 -8.58 3.09 2.23
C GLY A 97 -7.58 3.60 1.19
N VAL A 98 -6.78 2.73 0.59
CA VAL A 98 -5.84 3.08 -0.50
C VAL A 98 -6.61 3.49 -1.75
N SER A 99 -7.58 2.68 -2.19
CA SER A 99 -8.37 2.95 -3.39
C SER A 99 -9.21 4.23 -3.22
N SER A 100 -9.79 4.47 -2.05
CA SER A 100 -10.48 5.73 -1.73
C SER A 100 -9.52 6.92 -1.69
N PHE A 101 -8.34 6.79 -1.08
CA PHE A 101 -7.36 7.88 -1.02
C PHE A 101 -6.89 8.31 -2.42
N ILE A 102 -6.65 7.34 -3.32
CA ILE A 102 -6.26 7.61 -4.71
C ILE A 102 -7.36 8.40 -5.45
N THR A 103 -8.62 8.14 -5.11
CA THR A 103 -9.80 8.79 -5.72
C THR A 103 -10.27 10.05 -4.95
N GLY A 104 -9.46 10.55 -4.01
CA GLY A 104 -9.76 11.77 -3.24
C GLY A 104 -10.83 11.60 -2.16
N ARG A 105 -11.19 10.37 -1.81
CA ARG A 105 -12.20 10.04 -0.79
C ARG A 105 -11.51 9.54 0.49
N THR A 106 -12.15 9.76 1.64
CA THR A 106 -11.66 9.24 2.92
C THR A 106 -12.75 8.42 3.59
N VAL A 107 -12.36 7.24 4.09
CA VAL A 107 -13.25 6.42 4.92
C VAL A 107 -13.18 6.96 6.35
N ALA A 108 -14.34 7.23 6.96
CA ALA A 108 -14.38 7.75 8.33
C ALA A 108 -13.75 6.75 9.33
N PRO A 109 -12.95 7.21 10.31
CA PRO A 109 -12.29 6.34 11.29
C PRO A 109 -13.26 5.47 12.09
N ARG A 110 -14.45 6.00 12.39
CA ARG A 110 -15.52 5.25 13.08
C ARG A 110 -15.97 4.05 12.26
N THR A 111 -16.20 4.24 10.95
CA THR A 111 -16.58 3.16 10.03
C THR A 111 -15.49 2.09 9.94
N GLN A 112 -14.21 2.49 9.89
CA GLN A 112 -13.09 1.55 9.89
C GLN A 112 -13.06 0.71 11.16
N LEU A 113 -13.27 1.32 12.34
CA LEU A 113 -13.34 0.61 13.61
C LEU A 113 -14.51 -0.37 13.65
N THR A 114 -15.71 0.07 13.24
CA THR A 114 -16.89 -0.80 13.19
C THR A 114 -16.67 -2.00 12.28
N LEU A 115 -16.12 -1.80 11.08
CA LEU A 115 -15.79 -2.89 10.17
C LEU A 115 -14.76 -3.84 10.78
N ALA A 116 -13.73 -3.32 11.46
CA ALA A 116 -12.73 -4.15 12.10
C ALA A 116 -13.32 -5.04 13.20
N LEU A 117 -14.22 -4.48 14.02
CA LEU A 117 -14.94 -5.23 15.05
C LEU A 117 -15.84 -6.31 14.45
N VAL A 118 -16.59 -6.00 13.39
CA VAL A 118 -17.47 -6.95 12.70
C VAL A 118 -16.66 -8.10 12.08
N ILE A 119 -15.57 -7.79 11.37
CA ILE A 119 -14.69 -8.81 10.77
C ILE A 119 -14.08 -9.69 11.87
N GLY A 120 -13.54 -9.09 12.94
CA GLY A 120 -12.95 -9.83 14.05
C GLY A 120 -13.95 -10.75 14.75
N ALA A 121 -15.17 -10.26 14.99
CA ALA A 121 -16.24 -11.06 15.58
C ALA A 121 -16.68 -12.21 14.65
N ALA A 122 -16.88 -11.94 13.36
CA ALA A 122 -17.26 -12.95 12.39
C ALA A 122 -16.19 -14.06 12.26
N MET A 123 -14.91 -13.68 12.14
CA MET A 123 -13.79 -14.63 12.09
C MET A 123 -13.71 -15.49 13.34
N SER A 124 -13.80 -14.87 14.53
CA SER A 124 -13.68 -15.60 15.80
C SER A 124 -14.86 -16.55 16.03
N THR A 125 -16.09 -16.07 15.82
CA THR A 125 -17.30 -16.87 16.03
C THR A 125 -17.42 -18.04 15.06
N THR A 126 -17.06 -17.85 13.80
CA THR A 126 -17.07 -18.94 12.80
C THR A 126 -15.94 -19.93 13.07
N PHE A 127 -14.73 -19.47 13.41
CA PHE A 127 -13.58 -20.34 13.71
C PHE A 127 -13.85 -21.28 14.88
N LEU A 128 -14.40 -20.77 15.98
CA LEU A 128 -14.69 -21.58 17.17
C LEU A 128 -15.73 -22.69 16.91
N ARG A 129 -16.48 -22.61 15.82
CA ARG A 129 -17.43 -23.65 15.38
C ARG A 129 -16.81 -24.66 14.41
N THR A 130 -15.55 -24.49 14.03
CA THR A 130 -14.85 -25.41 13.14
C THR A 130 -14.09 -26.48 13.92
N PRO A 131 -13.86 -27.67 13.34
CA PRO A 131 -12.96 -28.67 13.93
C PRO A 131 -11.51 -28.16 14.07
N MET A 132 -11.15 -27.11 13.33
CA MET A 132 -9.83 -26.48 13.39
C MET A 132 -9.54 -25.80 14.73
N ALA A 133 -10.57 -25.44 15.50
CA ALA A 133 -10.40 -24.88 16.84
C ALA A 133 -9.99 -25.95 17.87
N HIS A 134 -10.16 -27.24 17.55
CA HIS A 134 -10.01 -28.33 18.50
C HIS A 134 -8.82 -29.24 18.18
N THR A 135 -8.50 -29.39 16.88
CA THR A 135 -7.45 -30.30 16.41
C THR A 135 -6.25 -29.52 15.85
N PRO A 136 -5.01 -29.79 16.31
CA PRO A 136 -3.81 -29.17 15.77
C PRO A 136 -3.60 -29.50 14.29
N THR A 137 -3.15 -28.52 13.51
CA THR A 137 -2.84 -28.70 12.08
C THR A 137 -1.70 -27.77 11.66
N SER A 138 -0.87 -28.24 10.72
CA SER A 138 0.06 -27.37 9.99
C SER A 138 -0.62 -26.74 8.76
N TYR A 139 -1.64 -27.39 8.18
CA TYR A 139 -2.30 -26.94 6.96
C TYR A 139 -3.84 -27.05 6.96
N MET A 140 -4.51 -26.00 7.46
CA MET A 140 -5.98 -25.91 7.59
C MET A 140 -6.79 -26.21 6.33
N SER A 141 -6.25 -25.96 5.13
CA SER A 141 -7.03 -26.10 3.89
C SER A 141 -7.12 -27.53 3.38
N ASN A 142 -6.22 -28.42 3.81
CA ASN A 142 -6.15 -29.81 3.32
C ASN A 142 -6.42 -30.82 4.44
N ASP A 143 -6.19 -30.43 5.69
CA ASP A 143 -6.24 -31.38 6.82
C ASP A 143 -7.66 -31.55 7.41
N PHE A 144 -8.64 -30.76 6.96
CA PHE A 144 -10.03 -30.87 7.44
C PHE A 144 -11.03 -30.94 6.29
N PRO A 145 -12.08 -31.77 6.41
CA PRO A 145 -13.18 -31.76 5.47
C PRO A 145 -13.90 -30.40 5.47
N VAL A 146 -14.31 -29.93 4.30
CA VAL A 146 -15.04 -28.66 4.15
C VAL A 146 -16.49 -28.84 4.59
N THR A 147 -16.70 -28.77 5.90
CA THR A 147 -18.04 -28.76 6.50
C THR A 147 -18.69 -27.38 6.41
N GLY A 148 -19.98 -27.28 6.73
CA GLY A 148 -20.71 -25.99 6.76
C GLY A 148 -20.02 -24.90 7.60
N PRO A 149 -19.57 -25.19 8.84
CA PRO A 149 -18.81 -24.23 9.64
C PRO A 149 -17.46 -23.81 9.02
N VAL A 150 -16.73 -24.75 8.42
CA VAL A 150 -15.46 -24.44 7.72
C VAL A 150 -15.72 -23.52 6.53
N MET A 151 -16.80 -23.76 5.79
CA MET A 151 -17.21 -22.90 4.69
C MET A 151 -17.59 -21.49 5.18
N ALA A 152 -18.35 -21.39 6.28
CA ALA A 152 -18.71 -20.10 6.89
C ALA A 152 -17.48 -19.32 7.34
N TYR A 153 -16.48 -19.99 7.91
CA TYR A 153 -15.20 -19.38 8.29
C TYR A 153 -14.44 -18.82 7.07
N TRP A 154 -14.33 -19.60 5.99
CA TRP A 154 -13.72 -19.11 4.76
C TRP A 154 -14.49 -17.96 4.13
N LEU A 155 -15.82 -17.98 4.16
CA LEU A 155 -16.65 -16.87 3.68
C LEU A 155 -16.47 -15.62 4.55
N ALA A 156 -16.35 -15.76 5.87
CA ALA A 156 -16.04 -14.64 6.76
C ALA A 156 -14.67 -14.00 6.45
N TYR A 157 -13.70 -14.80 6.00
CA TYR A 157 -12.40 -14.31 5.54
C TYR A 157 -12.46 -13.65 4.15
N LEU A 158 -13.14 -14.29 3.18
CA LEU A 158 -13.14 -13.87 1.77
C LEU A 158 -14.09 -12.71 1.49
N THR A 159 -15.23 -12.61 2.18
CA THR A 159 -16.25 -11.59 1.91
C THR A 159 -15.74 -10.16 2.10
N PRO A 160 -15.02 -9.82 3.20
CA PRO A 160 -14.47 -8.47 3.36
C PRO A 160 -13.48 -8.13 2.26
N LEU A 161 -12.60 -9.08 1.89
CA LEU A 161 -11.63 -8.90 0.82
C LEU A 161 -12.31 -8.68 -0.53
N ALA A 162 -13.22 -9.56 -0.93
CA ALA A 162 -13.96 -9.45 -2.17
C ALA A 162 -14.75 -8.12 -2.24
N SER A 163 -15.40 -7.72 -1.14
CA SER A 163 -16.13 -6.46 -1.10
C SER A 163 -15.21 -5.25 -1.28
N ALA A 164 -14.06 -5.23 -0.59
CA ALA A 164 -13.09 -4.14 -0.72
C ALA A 164 -12.50 -4.06 -2.14
N LEU A 165 -12.19 -5.21 -2.76
CA LEU A 165 -11.67 -5.26 -4.13
C LEU A 165 -12.73 -4.83 -5.15
N ALA A 166 -14.00 -5.23 -4.98
CA ALA A 166 -15.09 -4.83 -5.87
C ALA A 166 -15.36 -3.32 -5.80
N VAL A 167 -15.47 -2.78 -4.58
CA VAL A 167 -15.69 -1.34 -4.36
C VAL A 167 -14.47 -0.52 -4.81
N GLY A 168 -13.26 -0.98 -4.50
CA GLY A 168 -12.01 -0.39 -4.99
C GLY A 168 -11.98 -0.33 -6.50
N CYS A 169 -12.33 -1.43 -7.17
CA CYS A 169 -12.29 -1.52 -8.62
C CYS A 169 -13.30 -0.57 -9.26
N ALA A 170 -14.51 -0.48 -8.69
CA ALA A 170 -15.52 0.47 -9.15
C ALA A 170 -15.03 1.93 -9.05
N TYR A 171 -14.33 2.29 -7.97
CA TYR A 171 -13.74 3.63 -7.83
C TYR A 171 -12.63 3.88 -8.84
N ILE A 172 -11.70 2.94 -9.00
CA ILE A 172 -10.57 3.12 -9.92
C ILE A 172 -11.03 3.16 -11.38
N VAL A 173 -11.97 2.30 -11.78
CA VAL A 173 -12.55 2.31 -13.13
C VAL A 173 -13.27 3.63 -13.41
N ARG A 174 -13.99 4.17 -12.42
CA ARG A 174 -14.58 5.50 -12.54
C ARG A 174 -13.52 6.58 -12.75
N GLU A 175 -12.45 6.62 -11.98
CA GLU A 175 -11.38 7.62 -12.17
C GLU A 175 -10.62 7.43 -13.49
N LEU A 176 -10.43 6.18 -13.94
CA LEU A 176 -9.86 5.89 -15.25
C LEU A 176 -10.65 6.53 -16.39
N SER A 177 -11.99 6.55 -16.28
CA SER A 177 -12.85 7.21 -17.26
C SER A 177 -12.64 8.73 -17.32
N TRP A 178 -12.13 9.35 -16.25
CA TRP A 178 -11.92 10.80 -16.16
C TRP A 178 -10.51 11.21 -16.58
N VAL A 179 -9.48 10.48 -16.13
CA VAL A 179 -8.08 10.77 -16.49
C VAL A 179 -7.80 10.43 -17.95
N GLY A 180 -8.37 9.32 -18.45
CA GLY A 180 -8.33 8.89 -19.85
C GLY A 180 -6.96 8.41 -20.35
N ARG A 181 -5.85 9.15 -20.11
CA ARG A 181 -4.52 8.88 -20.69
C ARG A 181 -3.35 9.27 -19.78
N GLY A 182 -2.16 8.79 -20.12
CA GLY A 182 -0.91 9.12 -19.45
C GLY A 182 -0.44 8.07 -18.42
N PRO A 183 0.66 8.34 -17.72
CA PRO A 183 1.29 7.36 -16.84
C PRO A 183 0.50 7.07 -15.57
N PHE A 184 -0.24 8.06 -15.07
CA PHE A 184 -1.16 7.88 -13.95
C PHE A 184 -2.32 6.94 -14.33
N ALA A 185 -2.92 7.12 -15.51
CA ALA A 185 -3.94 6.20 -16.03
C ALA A 185 -3.42 4.75 -16.18
N ARG A 186 -2.17 4.56 -16.66
CA ARG A 186 -1.57 3.21 -16.74
C ARG A 186 -1.37 2.58 -15.36
N ALA A 187 -0.91 3.36 -14.38
CA ALA A 187 -0.77 2.88 -13.01
C ALA A 187 -2.13 2.51 -12.40
N LEU A 188 -3.16 3.34 -12.60
CA LEU A 188 -4.53 3.04 -12.17
C LEU A 188 -5.08 1.78 -12.84
N ALA A 189 -4.87 1.60 -14.14
CA ALA A 189 -5.32 0.42 -14.88
C ALA A 189 -4.69 -0.87 -14.34
N GLY A 190 -3.40 -0.83 -13.99
CA GLY A 190 -2.74 -1.99 -13.39
C GLY A 190 -3.21 -2.27 -11.96
N ILE A 191 -3.59 -1.25 -11.18
CA ILE A 191 -4.22 -1.46 -9.86
C ILE A 191 -5.61 -2.07 -10.04
N ALA A 192 -6.42 -1.58 -10.99
CA ALA A 192 -7.73 -2.17 -11.30
C ALA A 192 -7.59 -3.64 -11.72
N LEU A 193 -6.58 -3.96 -12.55
CA LEU A 193 -6.29 -5.35 -12.93
C LEU A 193 -5.93 -6.20 -11.70
N CYS A 194 -5.13 -5.68 -10.77
CA CYS A 194 -4.82 -6.37 -9.51
C CYS A 194 -6.09 -6.66 -8.69
N GLU A 195 -7.01 -5.70 -8.61
CA GLU A 195 -8.26 -5.86 -7.87
C GLU A 195 -9.19 -6.89 -8.54
N VAL A 196 -9.30 -6.85 -9.88
CA VAL A 196 -10.05 -7.85 -10.66
C VAL A 196 -9.48 -9.26 -10.49
N LEU A 197 -8.15 -9.41 -10.58
CA LEU A 197 -7.51 -10.71 -10.34
C LEU A 197 -7.74 -11.22 -8.91
N GLY A 198 -7.73 -10.32 -7.93
CA GLY A 198 -8.08 -10.66 -6.55
C GLY A 198 -9.54 -11.10 -6.39
N LEU A 199 -10.48 -10.45 -7.10
CA LEU A 199 -11.89 -10.87 -7.12
C LEU A 199 -12.06 -12.25 -7.75
N ILE A 200 -11.41 -12.49 -8.88
CA ILE A 200 -11.41 -13.80 -9.56
C ILE A 200 -10.84 -14.87 -8.62
N TYR A 201 -9.77 -14.56 -7.88
CA TYR A 201 -9.22 -15.45 -6.85
C TYR A 201 -10.24 -15.76 -5.75
N CYS A 202 -10.92 -14.75 -5.20
CA CYS A 202 -11.94 -14.97 -4.17
C CYS A 202 -13.09 -15.85 -4.70
N ALA A 203 -13.61 -15.54 -5.89
CA ALA A 203 -14.68 -16.32 -6.52
C ALA A 203 -14.26 -17.77 -6.79
N PHE A 204 -13.05 -17.95 -7.35
CA PHE A 204 -12.47 -19.27 -7.59
C PHE A 204 -12.31 -20.07 -6.30
N LYS A 205 -11.86 -19.41 -5.22
CA LYS A 205 -11.69 -20.07 -3.93
C LYS A 205 -13.02 -20.53 -3.34
N VAL A 206 -14.07 -19.71 -3.42
CA VAL A 206 -15.44 -20.09 -2.99
C VAL A 206 -15.95 -21.26 -3.82
N TYR A 207 -15.79 -21.20 -5.14
CA TYR A 207 -16.19 -22.28 -6.03
C TYR A 207 -15.46 -23.60 -5.71
N ASN A 208 -14.15 -23.56 -5.48
CA ASN A 208 -13.40 -24.76 -5.10
C ASN A 208 -13.80 -25.31 -3.72
N LEU A 209 -14.13 -24.44 -2.74
CA LEU A 209 -14.66 -24.87 -1.44
C LEU A 209 -16.01 -25.58 -1.60
N TYR A 210 -16.86 -25.10 -2.50
CA TYR A 210 -18.13 -25.76 -2.84
C TYR A 210 -17.89 -27.14 -3.46
N LEU A 211 -17.00 -27.26 -4.45
CA LEU A 211 -16.65 -28.54 -5.07
C LEU A 211 -16.09 -29.54 -4.03
N GLN A 212 -15.25 -29.08 -3.11
CA GLN A 212 -14.72 -29.89 -2.01
C GLN A 212 -15.81 -30.40 -1.07
N ARG A 213 -16.79 -29.55 -0.76
CA ARG A 213 -17.91 -29.91 0.11
C ARG A 213 -18.83 -30.94 -0.52
N GLU A 214 -19.15 -30.75 -1.80
CA GLU A 214 -20.02 -31.66 -2.56
C GLU A 214 -19.28 -32.88 -3.11
N GLN A 215 -17.97 -33.01 -2.82
CA GLN A 215 -17.11 -34.11 -3.28
C GLN A 215 -17.09 -34.28 -4.81
N ILE A 216 -17.20 -33.16 -5.54
CA ILE A 216 -17.22 -33.15 -7.00
C ILE A 216 -15.78 -33.08 -7.52
N ASP A 217 -15.29 -34.19 -8.09
CA ASP A 217 -13.98 -34.23 -8.75
C ASP A 217 -14.09 -33.81 -10.22
N ASN A 218 -13.57 -32.63 -10.54
CA ASN A 218 -13.47 -32.11 -11.90
C ASN A 218 -12.11 -31.43 -12.15
N VAL A 219 -11.86 -31.01 -13.39
CA VAL A 219 -10.58 -30.38 -13.79
C VAL A 219 -10.26 -29.16 -12.92
N TRP A 220 -11.26 -28.34 -12.56
CA TRP A 220 -11.08 -27.15 -11.74
C TRP A 220 -10.67 -27.50 -10.31
N HIS A 221 -11.25 -28.55 -9.73
CA HIS A 221 -10.87 -29.06 -8.42
C HIS A 221 -9.43 -29.59 -8.41
N ARG A 222 -9.05 -30.39 -9.42
CA ARG A 222 -7.69 -30.94 -9.54
C ARG A 222 -6.63 -29.86 -9.77
N GLN A 223 -6.98 -28.81 -10.49
CA GLN A 223 -6.08 -27.67 -10.78
C GLN A 223 -6.21 -26.52 -9.78
N ALA A 224 -6.91 -26.70 -8.66
CA ALA A 224 -7.18 -25.61 -7.73
C ALA A 224 -5.91 -24.96 -7.14
N ALA A 225 -4.91 -25.77 -6.80
CA ALA A 225 -3.63 -25.27 -6.28
C ALA A 225 -2.86 -24.42 -7.31
N PRO A 226 -2.54 -24.93 -8.52
CA PRO A 226 -1.80 -24.14 -9.50
C PRO A 226 -2.57 -22.89 -9.95
N VAL A 227 -3.90 -22.97 -10.13
CA VAL A 227 -4.71 -21.79 -10.49
C VAL A 227 -4.67 -20.74 -9.38
N SER A 228 -4.81 -21.14 -8.11
CA SER A 228 -4.72 -20.23 -6.97
C SER A 228 -3.37 -19.53 -6.89
N ILE A 229 -2.27 -20.28 -7.13
CA ILE A 229 -0.91 -19.72 -7.16
C ILE A 229 -0.75 -18.76 -8.33
N ALA A 230 -1.22 -19.13 -9.52
CA ALA A 230 -1.14 -18.30 -10.71
C ALA A 230 -1.88 -16.97 -10.52
N LEU A 231 -3.09 -17.00 -9.97
CA LEU A 231 -3.86 -15.79 -9.65
C LEU A 231 -3.17 -14.92 -8.59
N GLY A 232 -2.58 -15.55 -7.56
CA GLY A 232 -1.80 -14.84 -6.54
C GLY A 232 -0.54 -14.18 -7.11
N LEU A 233 0.21 -14.88 -7.96
CA LEU A 233 1.44 -14.34 -8.58
C LEU A 233 1.15 -13.27 -9.63
N THR A 234 0.10 -13.46 -10.44
CA THR A 234 -0.29 -12.46 -11.46
C THR A 234 -0.82 -11.18 -10.82
N SER A 235 -1.61 -11.27 -9.74
CA SER A 235 -2.04 -10.08 -8.98
C SER A 235 -0.85 -9.34 -8.36
N LEU A 236 0.11 -10.06 -7.76
CA LEU A 236 1.35 -9.47 -7.25
C LEU A 236 2.19 -8.82 -8.36
N ALA A 237 2.30 -9.46 -9.52
CA ALA A 237 3.01 -8.91 -10.68
C ALA A 237 2.32 -7.64 -11.18
N ALA A 238 0.98 -7.62 -11.30
CA ALA A 238 0.22 -6.45 -11.68
C ALA A 238 0.40 -5.28 -10.70
N ALA A 239 0.35 -5.56 -9.39
CA ALA A 239 0.62 -4.57 -8.36
C ALA A 239 2.06 -4.02 -8.45
N GLY A 240 3.05 -4.91 -8.63
CA GLY A 240 4.46 -4.55 -8.77
C GLY A 240 4.74 -3.68 -9.99
N VAL A 241 4.17 -4.04 -11.15
CA VAL A 241 4.26 -3.25 -12.39
C VAL A 241 3.62 -1.88 -12.21
N SER A 242 2.43 -1.82 -11.60
CA SER A 242 1.72 -0.56 -11.35
C SER A 242 2.52 0.38 -10.43
N ALA A 243 3.04 -0.16 -9.33
CA ALA A 243 3.90 0.56 -8.40
C ALA A 243 5.19 1.01 -9.08
N GLY A 244 5.79 0.16 -9.92
CA GLY A 244 6.99 0.47 -10.70
C GLY A 244 6.78 1.61 -11.69
N ILE A 245 5.68 1.59 -12.45
CA ILE A 245 5.29 2.66 -13.36
C ILE A 245 5.15 3.97 -12.57
N TYR A 246 4.35 3.97 -11.50
CA TYR A 246 4.13 5.17 -10.70
C TYR A 246 5.43 5.71 -10.06
N ALA A 247 6.24 4.82 -9.48
CA ALA A 247 7.51 5.17 -8.87
C ALA A 247 8.51 5.72 -9.90
N SER A 248 8.58 5.14 -11.10
CA SER A 248 9.49 5.60 -12.16
C SER A 248 9.18 7.04 -12.58
N HIS A 249 7.90 7.41 -12.67
CA HIS A 249 7.47 8.77 -12.98
C HIS A 249 7.81 9.75 -11.85
N LEU A 250 7.47 9.40 -10.60
CA LEU A 250 7.83 10.23 -9.43
C LEU A 250 9.34 10.44 -9.30
N LEU A 251 10.14 9.39 -9.52
CA LEU A 251 11.60 9.45 -9.45
C LEU A 251 12.16 10.29 -10.60
N ARG A 252 11.62 10.15 -11.82
CA ARG A 252 11.99 10.97 -12.96
C ARG A 252 11.74 12.46 -12.68
N ASP A 253 10.57 12.82 -12.19
CA ASP A 253 10.22 14.22 -11.88
C ASP A 253 11.05 14.76 -10.72
N ARG A 254 11.29 13.96 -9.69
CA ARG A 254 12.20 14.31 -8.60
C ARG A 254 13.63 14.51 -9.09
N TRP A 255 14.10 13.67 -10.00
CA TRP A 255 15.43 13.78 -10.60
C TRP A 255 15.56 15.02 -11.48
N HIS A 256 14.56 15.35 -12.29
CA HIS A 256 14.52 16.60 -13.05
C HIS A 256 14.56 17.83 -12.14
N ARG A 257 13.72 17.86 -11.10
CA ARG A 257 13.74 18.95 -10.09
C ARG A 257 15.08 19.04 -9.36
N TYR A 258 15.68 17.91 -9.00
CA TYR A 258 17.00 17.87 -8.39
C TYR A 258 18.07 18.46 -9.32
N ARG A 259 18.10 18.05 -10.59
CA ARG A 259 19.04 18.59 -11.59
C ARG A 259 18.84 20.10 -11.80
N LEU A 260 17.60 20.56 -11.85
CA LEU A 260 17.26 21.97 -11.98
C LEU A 260 17.78 22.78 -10.79
N LEU A 261 17.49 22.35 -9.56
CA LEU A 261 18.00 22.98 -8.32
C LEU A 261 19.53 22.94 -8.23
N ARG A 262 20.18 21.87 -8.71
CA ARG A 262 21.64 21.76 -8.73
C ARG A 262 22.31 22.65 -9.77
N ARG A 263 21.65 22.90 -10.90
CA ARG A 263 22.22 23.66 -12.02
C ARG A 263 22.01 25.17 -11.87
N PHE A 264 20.85 25.58 -11.34
CA PHE A 264 20.46 26.99 -11.28
C PHE A 264 20.35 27.53 -9.85
N GLY A 265 20.58 26.70 -8.84
CA GLY A 265 20.41 27.09 -7.44
C GLY A 265 21.35 28.22 -6.99
N ASP A 266 22.60 28.24 -7.46
CA ASP A 266 23.56 29.30 -7.06
C ASP A 266 23.13 30.66 -7.65
N ARG A 267 22.80 30.68 -8.95
CA ARG A 267 22.23 31.86 -9.62
C ARG A 267 20.93 32.33 -8.98
N TRP A 268 20.11 31.39 -8.51
CA TRP A 268 18.88 31.72 -7.80
C TRP A 268 19.15 32.40 -6.46
N LEU A 269 20.12 31.91 -5.67
CA LEU A 269 20.52 32.56 -4.42
C LEU A 269 21.15 33.94 -4.65
N GLU A 270 21.97 34.09 -5.68
CA GLU A 270 22.52 35.39 -6.11
C GLU A 270 21.41 36.38 -6.47
N ALA A 271 20.43 35.96 -7.28
CA ALA A 271 19.28 36.77 -7.67
C ALA A 271 18.44 37.21 -6.46
N ARG A 272 18.22 36.29 -5.49
CA ARG A 272 17.50 36.60 -4.25
C ARG A 272 18.25 37.59 -3.36
N ALA A 273 19.59 37.54 -3.35
CA ALA A 273 20.41 38.48 -2.60
C ALA A 273 20.43 39.86 -3.26
N ALA A 274 20.46 39.92 -4.60
CA ALA A 274 20.46 41.15 -5.37
C ALA A 274 19.10 41.88 -5.35
N ASN A 275 17.99 41.14 -5.36
CA ASN A 275 16.64 41.69 -5.44
C ASN A 275 15.71 41.07 -4.38
N PRO A 276 15.82 41.50 -3.10
CA PRO A 276 15.05 40.93 -1.99
C PRO A 276 13.54 41.17 -2.07
N ASP A 277 13.08 42.09 -2.93
CA ASP A 277 11.67 42.45 -3.07
C ASP A 277 10.86 41.45 -3.91
N VAL A 278 11.54 40.64 -4.73
CA VAL A 278 10.91 39.63 -5.63
C VAL A 278 10.85 38.24 -5.00
N VAL A 279 11.40 38.10 -3.78
CA VAL A 279 11.50 36.83 -3.09
C VAL A 279 10.15 36.39 -2.53
N LEU A 280 9.65 35.24 -3.00
CA LEU A 280 8.31 34.72 -2.63
C LEU A 280 8.25 34.17 -1.21
N ASP A 281 9.37 33.66 -0.68
CA ASP A 281 9.44 33.12 0.69
C ASP A 281 10.79 33.42 1.34
N LYS A 282 10.81 34.52 2.11
CA LYS A 282 12.00 34.98 2.84
C LYS A 282 12.41 34.05 4.00
N THR A 283 11.56 33.11 4.39
CA THR A 283 11.86 32.15 5.49
C THR A 283 12.53 30.86 5.02
N ASP A 284 12.63 30.66 3.70
CA ASP A 284 13.21 29.44 3.13
C ASP A 284 14.74 29.47 3.23
N ALA A 285 15.29 28.75 4.22
CA ALA A 285 16.73 28.64 4.47
C ALA A 285 17.44 27.70 3.48
N PHE A 286 17.14 27.82 2.18
CA PHE A 286 17.68 26.95 1.14
C PHE A 286 19.19 27.15 0.95
N ARG A 287 19.92 26.06 0.69
CA ARG A 287 21.33 26.06 0.29
C ARG A 287 21.53 25.06 -0.83
N THR A 288 22.46 25.33 -1.73
CA THR A 288 22.72 24.55 -2.95
C THR A 288 23.50 23.25 -2.74
N THR A 289 23.63 22.82 -1.48
CA THR A 289 24.27 21.55 -1.13
C THR A 289 23.52 20.36 -1.74
N ARG A 290 24.25 19.32 -2.15
CA ARG A 290 23.67 18.11 -2.77
C ARG A 290 22.51 17.53 -1.94
N ARG A 291 22.68 17.48 -0.62
CA ARG A 291 21.69 16.95 0.32
C ARG A 291 20.43 17.81 0.39
N MET A 292 20.56 19.14 0.40
CA MET A 292 19.41 20.04 0.45
C MET A 292 18.67 20.09 -0.89
N CYS A 293 19.36 20.13 -2.04
CA CYS A 293 18.72 20.03 -3.35
C CYS A 293 17.92 18.72 -3.50
N TRP A 294 18.46 17.59 -3.01
CA TRP A 294 17.77 16.30 -3.05
C TRP A 294 16.57 16.23 -2.10
N THR A 295 16.65 16.93 -0.97
CA THR A 295 15.55 17.00 0.00
C THR A 295 14.44 17.92 -0.52
N ALA A 296 14.80 19.09 -1.05
CA ALA A 296 13.88 20.06 -1.63
C ALA A 296 13.18 19.55 -2.90
N SER A 297 13.82 18.67 -3.69
CA SER A 297 13.20 18.08 -4.88
C SER A 297 12.02 17.15 -4.60
N ARG A 298 11.74 16.82 -3.33
CA ARG A 298 10.58 16.01 -2.94
C ARG A 298 9.25 16.71 -3.27
N SER A 299 9.18 18.03 -3.17
CA SER A 299 7.99 18.82 -3.52
C SER A 299 8.28 19.72 -4.73
N GLY A 300 7.22 20.11 -5.45
CA GLY A 300 7.36 21.01 -6.62
C GLY A 300 7.67 22.46 -6.22
N ALA A 301 7.35 22.84 -4.99
CA ALA A 301 7.34 24.22 -4.53
C ALA A 301 8.70 24.93 -4.69
N THR A 302 9.79 24.35 -4.21
CA THR A 302 11.12 25.00 -4.30
C THR A 302 11.61 25.13 -5.74
N ALA A 303 11.37 24.11 -6.57
CA ALA A 303 11.74 24.16 -7.99
C ALA A 303 10.90 25.20 -8.76
N TYR A 304 9.62 25.35 -8.41
CA TYR A 304 8.72 26.35 -8.99
C TYR A 304 9.11 27.77 -8.59
N ARG A 305 9.39 28.01 -7.30
CA ARG A 305 9.90 29.30 -6.79
C ARG A 305 11.18 29.71 -7.50
N LEU A 306 12.13 28.78 -7.67
CA LEU A 306 13.36 29.03 -8.42
C LEU A 306 13.05 29.51 -9.85
N GLN A 307 12.11 28.87 -10.54
CA GLN A 307 11.77 29.23 -11.92
C GLN A 307 11.12 30.62 -12.01
N ILE A 308 10.20 30.95 -11.10
CA ILE A 308 9.54 32.26 -11.07
C ILE A 308 10.52 33.36 -10.69
N GLU A 309 11.22 33.22 -9.57
CA GLU A 309 12.07 34.31 -9.06
C GLU A 309 13.23 34.61 -10.03
N LEU A 310 13.74 33.61 -10.75
CA LEU A 310 14.71 33.83 -11.83
C LEU A 310 14.11 34.52 -13.04
N ALA A 311 12.86 34.20 -13.42
CA ALA A 311 12.18 34.83 -14.54
C ALA A 311 11.84 36.31 -14.24
N ASP A 312 11.35 36.60 -13.03
CA ASP A 312 11.01 37.95 -12.59
C ASP A 312 12.28 38.83 -12.49
N HIS A 313 13.39 38.28 -12.00
CA HIS A 313 14.68 38.96 -11.99
C HIS A 313 15.17 39.29 -13.42
N GLN A 314 15.00 38.37 -14.37
CA GLN A 314 15.33 38.62 -15.78
C GLN A 314 14.46 39.73 -16.37
N HIS A 315 13.18 39.76 -16.03
CA HIS A 315 12.27 40.80 -16.51
C HIS A 315 12.64 42.19 -15.96
N GLN A 316 12.92 42.30 -14.67
CA GLN A 316 13.34 43.56 -14.05
C GLN A 316 14.68 44.06 -14.60
N SER A 317 15.68 43.19 -14.74
CA SER A 317 16.97 43.60 -15.34
C SER A 317 16.85 44.05 -16.80
N GLY A 318 15.88 43.50 -17.56
CA GLY A 318 15.54 43.95 -18.91
C GLY A 318 14.83 45.31 -18.95
N GLN A 319 13.91 45.56 -18.00
CA GLN A 319 13.24 46.85 -17.84
C GLN A 319 14.20 47.97 -17.39
N THR A 320 15.12 47.68 -16.46
CA THR A 320 16.14 48.65 -16.04
C THR A 320 17.09 49.00 -17.20
N ARG A 321 17.45 48.04 -18.06
CA ARG A 321 18.27 48.31 -19.25
C ARG A 321 17.57 49.16 -20.31
N THR A 322 16.25 49.00 -20.47
CA THR A 322 15.46 49.81 -21.40
C THR A 322 15.16 51.21 -20.84
N ALA A 323 14.96 51.33 -19.53
CA ALA A 323 14.78 52.61 -18.85
C ALA A 323 16.07 53.45 -18.73
N VAL A 324 17.25 52.84 -18.85
CA VAL A 324 18.55 53.53 -18.92
C VAL A 324 18.91 53.96 -20.36
N ASN A 325 18.17 53.48 -21.37
CA ASN A 325 18.34 53.86 -22.78
C ASN A 325 17.17 54.67 -23.42
N PRO A 326 16.59 55.71 -22.78
CA PRO A 326 15.69 56.64 -23.46
C PRO A 326 16.42 57.82 -24.13
N ALA A 327 17.75 57.89 -24.08
CA ALA A 327 18.52 59.09 -24.47
C ALA A 327 19.48 58.91 -25.65
N THR A 328 19.11 58.11 -26.65
CA THR A 328 19.70 58.19 -28.01
C THR A 328 18.63 57.91 -29.06
N ALA A 329 17.76 58.89 -29.27
CA ALA A 329 16.97 59.09 -30.49
C ALA A 329 16.95 60.58 -30.78
#